data_AF-E2CNU0-F1
#
_entry.id   AF-E2CNU0-F1
#
_cell.length_a   1.000
_cell.length_b   1.000
_cell.length_c   1.000
_cell.angle_alpha   90.00
_cell.angle_beta   90.00
_cell.angle_gamma   90.00
#
_symmetry.space_group_name_H-M   'P 1'
#
loop_
_entity.id
_entity.type
_entity.pdbx_description
1 polymer ?
#
loop_
_entity_poly.entity_id
_entity_poly.type
_entity_poly.pdbx_seq_one_letter_code
_entity_poly.pdbx_strand_id
1 'polypeptide(L)'
;MIDMENIISGAAKGGWDWFDQVDDKAKAALKLDQEKAAEDRSAIARAWADFAATPGGEKALEALFDSTLRRTVFFVSLGLDMQSMAAFGAFREGQNSVAHLIAKAIAEGRGENTKPREV
;
A
#
# COMPACT_ATOMS: atom_id res chain seq x y z
N MET A 1 -23.13 10.90 8.54
CA MET A 1 -21.68 10.61 8.47
C MET A 1 -21.35 9.96 9.79
N ILE A 2 -21.05 8.66 9.80
CA ILE A 2 -20.72 7.96 11.04
C ILE A 2 -19.29 8.38 11.38
N ASP A 3 -19.14 9.00 12.54
CA ASP A 3 -17.88 9.56 12.99
C ASP A 3 -17.05 8.44 13.63
N MET A 4 -16.01 8.02 12.92
CA MET A 4 -15.07 6.95 13.34
C MET A 4 -14.49 7.24 14.73
N GLU A 5 -14.38 8.52 15.09
CA GLU A 5 -13.87 8.99 16.38
C GLU A 5 -14.80 8.61 17.55
N ASN A 6 -16.12 8.60 17.30
CA ASN A 6 -17.11 8.13 18.28
C ASN A 6 -17.12 6.61 18.45
N ILE A 7 -16.77 5.86 17.40
CA ILE A 7 -16.64 4.40 17.45
C ILE A 7 -15.41 4.00 18.26
N ILE A 8 -14.27 4.65 17.99
CA ILE A 8 -13.00 4.34 18.65
C ILE A 8 -13.02 4.74 20.13
N SER A 9 -13.65 5.87 20.48
CA SER A 9 -13.77 6.31 21.87
C SER A 9 -14.71 5.44 22.71
N GLY A 10 -15.71 4.79 22.10
CA GLY A 10 -16.57 3.80 22.74
C GLY A 10 -15.85 2.48 23.05
N ALA A 11 -15.03 1.98 22.12
CA ALA A 11 -14.26 0.74 22.28
C ALA A 11 -13.28 0.78 23.46
N ALA A 12 -12.69 1.94 23.75
CA ALA A 12 -11.78 2.13 24.89
C ALA A 12 -12.47 1.96 26.26
N LYS A 13 -13.80 2.11 26.33
CA LYS A 13 -14.57 2.00 27.59
C LYS A 13 -15.27 0.66 27.78
N GLY A 14 -15.49 -0.11 26.72
CA GLY A 14 -16.33 -1.33 26.76
C GLY A 14 -15.62 -2.65 26.49
N GLY A 15 -14.33 -2.66 26.14
CA GLY A 15 -13.63 -3.89 25.76
C GLY A 15 -14.18 -4.50 24.46
N TRP A 16 -13.77 -5.73 24.14
CA TRP A 16 -14.19 -6.42 22.90
C TRP A 16 -15.71 -6.63 22.80
N ASP A 17 -16.42 -6.69 23.93
CA ASP A 17 -17.89 -6.82 24.02
C ASP A 17 -18.63 -5.59 23.47
N TRP A 18 -17.95 -4.45 23.34
CA TRP A 18 -18.51 -3.24 22.72
C TRP A 18 -18.79 -3.44 21.22
N PHE A 19 -17.97 -4.23 20.52
CA PHE A 19 -18.18 -4.53 19.10
C PHE A 19 -19.39 -5.43 18.87
N ASP A 20 -19.76 -6.25 19.85
CA ASP A 20 -20.97 -7.07 19.79
C ASP A 20 -22.25 -6.24 19.91
N GLN A 21 -22.18 -5.11 20.62
CA GLN A 21 -23.29 -4.16 20.81
C GLN A 21 -23.44 -3.15 19.65
N VAL A 22 -22.55 -3.17 18.66
CA VAL A 22 -22.67 -2.31 17.48
C VAL A 22 -23.94 -2.70 16.72
N ASP A 23 -24.81 -1.70 16.50
CA ASP A 23 -26.08 -1.80 15.77
C ASP A 23 -25.90 -2.58 14.46
N ASP A 24 -26.83 -3.50 14.14
CA ASP A 24 -26.75 -4.37 12.95
C ASP A 24 -26.61 -3.54 11.67
N LYS A 25 -27.15 -2.32 11.68
CA LYS A 25 -27.00 -1.35 10.60
C LYS A 25 -25.55 -0.87 10.42
N ALA A 26 -24.79 -0.70 11.50
CA ALA A 26 -23.38 -0.31 11.45
C ALA A 26 -22.48 -1.49 11.03
N LYS A 27 -22.78 -2.72 11.47
CA LYS A 27 -22.11 -3.94 10.97
C LYS A 27 -22.34 -4.13 9.47
N ALA A 28 -23.58 -3.96 9.01
CA ALA A 28 -23.93 -4.04 7.59
C ALA A 28 -23.24 -2.95 6.76
N ALA A 29 -23.16 -1.72 7.28
CA ALA A 29 -22.46 -0.62 6.61
C ALA A 29 -20.94 -0.88 6.50
N LEU A 30 -20.31 -1.37 7.57
CA LEU A 30 -18.89 -1.73 7.56
C LEU A 30 -18.60 -2.87 6.58
N LYS A 31 -19.46 -3.90 6.55
CA LYS A 31 -19.34 -5.00 5.59
C LYS A 31 -19.44 -4.51 4.15
N LEU A 32 -20.42 -3.65 3.85
CA LEU A 32 -20.59 -3.07 2.52
C LEU A 32 -19.37 -2.22 2.11
N ASP A 33 -18.81 -1.45 3.04
CA ASP A 33 -17.59 -0.65 2.79
C ASP A 33 -16.38 -1.54 2.50
N GLN A 34 -16.21 -2.62 3.27
CA GLN A 34 -15.15 -3.61 3.03
C GLN A 34 -15.30 -4.32 1.68
N GLU A 35 -16.54 -4.69 1.31
CA GLU A 35 -16.83 -5.31 0.01
C GLU A 35 -16.49 -4.36 -1.15
N LYS A 36 -16.89 -3.09 -1.07
CA LYS A 36 -16.54 -2.08 -2.06
C LYS A 36 -15.03 -1.84 -2.15
N ALA A 37 -14.36 -1.72 -1.01
CA ALA A 37 -12.91 -1.55 -0.97
C ALA A 37 -12.17 -2.75 -1.57
N ALA A 38 -12.70 -3.97 -1.42
CA ALA A 38 -12.15 -5.17 -2.04
C ALA A 38 -12.39 -5.20 -3.55
N GLU A 39 -13.58 -4.81 -4.01
CA GLU A 39 -13.92 -4.67 -5.43
C GLU A 39 -13.01 -3.63 -6.11
N ASP A 40 -12.91 -2.44 -5.52
CA ASP A 40 -12.06 -1.36 -6.02
C ASP A 40 -10.59 -1.79 -6.09
N ARG A 41 -10.10 -2.48 -5.05
CA ARG A 41 -8.72 -3.00 -5.04
C ARG A 41 -8.49 -3.99 -6.18
N SER A 42 -9.44 -4.91 -6.41
CA SER A 42 -9.36 -5.88 -7.50
C SER A 42 -9.36 -5.20 -8.87
N ALA A 43 -10.23 -4.19 -9.06
CA ALA A 43 -10.30 -3.42 -10.29
C ALA A 43 -9.00 -2.64 -10.56
N ILE A 44 -8.44 -2.00 -9.53
CA ILE A 44 -7.16 -1.27 -9.61
C ILE A 44 -6.00 -2.24 -9.91
N ALA A 45 -5.94 -3.38 -9.22
CA ALA A 45 -4.93 -4.41 -9.46
C ALA A 45 -4.99 -4.90 -10.92
N ARG A 46 -6.19 -5.14 -11.44
CA ARG A 46 -6.40 -5.52 -12.83
C ARG A 46 -5.93 -4.44 -13.80
N ALA A 47 -6.29 -3.18 -13.57
CA ALA A 47 -5.87 -2.07 -14.42
C ALA A 47 -4.34 -1.92 -14.49
N TRP A 48 -3.65 -2.10 -13.36
CA TRP A 48 -2.19 -2.11 -13.31
C TRP A 48 -1.60 -3.29 -14.08
N ALA A 49 -2.16 -4.48 -13.95
CA ALA A 49 -1.73 -5.66 -14.69
C ALA A 49 -1.91 -5.48 -16.21
N ASP A 50 -3.06 -4.95 -16.64
CA ASP A 50 -3.36 -4.68 -18.05
C ASP A 50 -2.43 -3.59 -18.61
N PHE A 51 -2.17 -2.52 -17.85
CA PHE A 51 -1.18 -1.50 -18.22
C PHE A 51 0.22 -2.10 -18.38
N ALA A 52 0.66 -2.92 -17.44
CA ALA A 52 1.96 -3.58 -17.46
C ALA A 52 2.14 -4.56 -18.64
N ALA A 53 1.04 -5.04 -19.24
CA ALA A 53 1.07 -5.89 -20.42
C ALA A 53 1.20 -5.11 -21.75
N THR A 54 1.08 -3.78 -21.71
CA THR A 54 1.32 -2.94 -22.89
C THR A 54 2.82 -2.64 -23.07
N PRO A 55 3.33 -2.50 -24.31
CA PRO A 55 4.73 -2.12 -24.52
C PRO A 55 5.12 -0.79 -23.88
N GLY A 56 4.19 0.16 -23.82
CA GLY A 56 4.41 1.45 -23.17
C GLY A 56 4.46 1.34 -21.66
N GLY A 57 3.56 0.56 -21.07
CA GLY A 57 3.52 0.34 -19.62
C GLY A 57 4.72 -0.45 -19.11
N GLU A 58 5.15 -1.48 -19.84
CA GLU A 58 6.39 -2.20 -19.55
C GLU A 58 7.59 -1.25 -19.47
N LYS A 59 7.79 -0.43 -20.50
CA LYS A 59 8.90 0.55 -20.54
C LYS A 59 8.83 1.59 -19.42
N ALA A 60 7.63 2.06 -19.08
CA ALA A 60 7.44 3.01 -18.00
C ALA A 60 7.75 2.40 -16.63
N LEU A 61 7.29 1.17 -16.39
CA LEU A 61 7.53 0.44 -15.14
C LEU A 61 9.00 0.05 -14.98
N GLU A 62 9.67 -0.34 -16.07
CA GLU A 62 11.10 -0.63 -16.06
C GLU A 62 11.92 0.60 -15.65
N ALA A 63 11.64 1.76 -16.26
CA ALA A 63 12.29 3.02 -15.89
C ALA A 63 12.00 3.43 -14.42
N LEU A 64 10.78 3.22 -13.94
CA LEU A 64 10.41 3.46 -12.54
C LEU A 64 11.23 2.55 -11.60
N PHE A 65 11.27 1.25 -11.86
CA PHE A 65 11.98 0.29 -10.99
C PHE A 65 13.49 0.47 -11.04
N ASP A 66 14.05 0.85 -12.18
CA ASP A 66 15.49 1.14 -12.31
C ASP A 66 15.90 2.39 -11.53
N SER A 67 15.06 3.43 -11.53
CA SER A 67 15.35 4.68 -10.80
C SER A 67 15.07 4.60 -9.29
N THR A 68 14.23 3.64 -8.87
CA THR A 68 13.82 3.43 -7.48
C THR A 68 14.44 2.15 -6.92
N LEU A 69 13.80 0.99 -7.11
CA LEU A 69 14.12 -0.26 -6.43
C LEU A 69 15.52 -0.81 -6.77
N ARG A 70 15.99 -0.67 -8.01
CA ARG A 70 17.25 -1.29 -8.48
C ARG A 70 18.45 -0.36 -8.45
N ARG A 71 18.27 0.92 -8.12
CA ARG A 71 19.36 1.89 -8.09
C ARG A 71 20.23 1.72 -6.84
N THR A 72 21.43 1.21 -7.06
CA THR A 72 22.50 1.16 -6.04
C THR A 72 22.93 2.57 -5.67
N VAL A 73 23.00 2.89 -4.37
CA VAL A 73 23.52 4.18 -3.89
C VAL A 73 24.86 3.96 -3.21
N PHE A 74 25.89 4.61 -3.72
CA PHE A 74 27.27 4.50 -3.25
C PHE A 74 27.61 5.69 -2.34
N PHE A 75 26.94 5.80 -1.20
CA PHE A 75 27.16 6.92 -0.27
C PHE A 75 28.54 6.92 0.38
N VAL A 76 29.04 5.73 0.71
CA VAL A 76 30.37 5.55 1.32
C VAL A 76 31.46 6.07 0.38
N SER A 77 31.30 5.87 -0.93
CA SER A 77 32.24 6.34 -1.95
C SER A 77 32.20 7.85 -2.19
N LEU A 78 31.10 8.51 -1.81
CA LEU A 78 30.86 9.94 -2.03
C LEU A 78 31.29 10.81 -0.83
N GLY A 79 31.73 10.20 0.27
CA GLY A 79 32.16 10.93 1.47
C GLY A 79 31.06 11.76 2.13
N LEU A 80 29.79 11.41 1.91
CA LEU A 80 28.65 12.12 2.48
C LEU A 80 28.54 11.87 3.99
N ASP A 81 28.14 12.89 4.73
CA ASP A 81 27.93 12.78 6.18
C ASP A 81 26.71 11.89 6.52
N MET A 82 26.71 11.33 7.73
CA MET A 82 25.68 10.40 8.18
C MET A 82 24.26 10.99 8.17
N GLN A 83 24.10 12.29 8.41
CA GLN A 83 22.77 12.92 8.42
C GLN A 83 22.21 13.03 6.99
N SER A 84 23.06 13.44 6.04
CA SER A 84 22.70 13.48 4.61
C SER A 84 22.35 12.09 4.08
N MET A 85 23.08 11.05 4.50
CA MET A 85 22.77 9.66 4.15
C MET A 85 21.41 9.22 4.69
N ALA A 86 21.12 9.53 5.96
CA ALA A 86 19.85 9.18 6.59
C ALA A 86 18.65 9.90 5.93
N ALA A 87 18.79 11.20 5.66
CA ALA A 87 17.75 11.99 5.00
C ALA A 87 17.44 11.48 3.59
N PHE A 88 18.48 11.14 2.81
CA PHE A 88 18.28 10.56 1.48
C PHE A 88 17.66 9.15 1.56
N GLY A 89 18.06 8.34 2.53
CA GLY A 89 17.46 7.03 2.79
C GLY A 89 15.95 7.13 3.05
N ALA A 90 15.54 8.05 3.93
CA ALA A 90 14.13 8.31 4.25
C ALA A 90 13.34 8.81 3.02
N PHE A 91 13.90 9.75 2.25
CA PHE A 91 13.24 10.24 1.03
C PHE A 91 13.02 9.11 0.00
N ARG A 92 14.00 8.21 -0.15
CA ARG A 92 13.88 7.08 -1.07
C ARG A 92 12.96 5.98 -0.57
N GLU A 93 12.79 5.84 0.74
CA GLU A 93 11.80 4.91 1.30
C GLU A 93 10.41 5.19 0.71
N GLY A 94 9.98 6.45 0.69
CA GLY A 94 8.67 6.81 0.13
C GLY A 94 8.52 6.44 -1.34
N GLN A 95 9.55 6.72 -2.15
CA GLN A 95 9.55 6.36 -3.58
C GLN A 95 9.54 4.84 -3.79
N ASN A 96 10.35 4.12 -3.03
CA ASN A 96 10.43 2.66 -3.10
C ASN A 96 9.12 2.00 -2.61
N SER A 97 8.47 2.60 -1.62
CA SER A 97 7.18 2.14 -1.10
C SER A 97 6.10 2.22 -2.18
N VAL A 98 6.01 3.35 -2.90
CA VAL A 98 5.07 3.50 -4.02
C VAL A 98 5.37 2.51 -5.15
N ALA A 99 6.63 2.37 -5.55
CA ALA A 99 7.02 1.41 -6.57
C ALA A 99 6.69 -0.03 -6.16
N HIS A 100 6.89 -0.38 -4.90
CA HIS A 100 6.52 -1.68 -4.35
C HIS A 100 5.01 -1.91 -4.36
N LEU A 101 4.20 -0.90 -3.99
CA LEU A 101 2.74 -1.00 -4.02
C LEU A 101 2.21 -1.26 -5.42
N ILE A 102 2.79 -0.60 -6.44
CA ILE A 102 2.46 -0.84 -7.85
C ILE A 102 2.83 -2.27 -8.25
N ALA A 103 4.05 -2.72 -7.92
CA ALA A 103 4.49 -4.08 -8.22
C ALA A 103 3.58 -5.13 -7.58
N LYS A 104 3.15 -4.89 -6.33
CA LYS A 104 2.19 -5.75 -5.62
C LYS A 104 0.83 -5.79 -6.32
N ALA A 105 0.28 -4.62 -6.70
CA ALA A 105 -1.00 -4.55 -7.40
C ALA A 105 -0.96 -5.27 -8.76
N ILE A 106 0.15 -5.17 -9.49
CA ILE A 106 0.35 -5.92 -10.75
C ILE A 106 0.31 -7.44 -10.49
N ALA A 107 1.05 -7.91 -9.48
CA ALA A 107 1.08 -9.33 -9.12
C ALA A 107 -0.31 -9.83 -8.69
N GLU A 108 -1.03 -9.07 -7.85
CA GLU A 108 -2.43 -9.36 -7.48
C GLU A 108 -3.34 -9.43 -8.71
N GLY A 109 -3.24 -8.48 -9.64
CA GLY A 109 -4.04 -8.44 -10.88
C GLY A 109 -3.76 -9.59 -11.84
N ARG A 110 -2.57 -10.19 -11.74
CA ARG A 110 -2.16 -11.41 -12.48
C ARG A 110 -2.52 -12.71 -11.76
N GLY A 111 -3.00 -12.63 -10.51
CA GLY A 111 -3.25 -13.81 -9.69
C GLY A 111 -1.97 -14.47 -9.16
N GLU A 112 -0.87 -13.73 -9.08
CA GLU A 112 0.40 -14.20 -8.51
C GLU A 112 0.38 -14.14 -6.98
N ASN A 113 1.05 -15.09 -6.33
CA ASN A 113 1.20 -15.06 -4.87
C ASN A 113 2.24 -14.01 -4.46
N THR A 114 1.79 -12.93 -3.82
CA THR A 114 2.68 -11.89 -3.25
C THR A 114 3.12 -12.25 -1.83
N LYS A 115 4.41 -12.15 -1.52
CA LYS A 115 4.90 -12.22 -0.13
C LYS A 115 4.70 -10.87 0.57
N PRO A 116 4.32 -10.83 1.86
CA PRO A 116 4.23 -9.56 2.59
C PRO A 116 5.60 -8.91 2.75
N ARG A 117 5.65 -7.58 2.78
CA ARG A 117 6.88 -6.79 2.95
C ARG A 117 7.48 -6.88 4.36
N GLU A 118 6.66 -7.21 5.37
CA GLU A 118 7.00 -7.12 6.80
C GLU A 118 7.18 -8.49 7.50
N VAL A 119 7.57 -9.54 6.78
CA VAL A 119 7.88 -10.86 7.39
C VAL A 119 9.38 -11.09 7.49
#